data_AF-A0A452SB39-F1
#
_entry.id   AF-A0A452SB39-F1
#
_cell.length_a   1.000
_cell.length_b   1.000
_cell.length_c   1.000
_cell.angle_alpha   90.00
_cell.angle_beta   90.00
_cell.angle_gamma   90.00
#
_symmetry.space_group_name_H-M   'P 1'
#
loop_
_entity.id
_entity.type
_entity.pdbx_description
1 polymer ?
#
loop_
_entity_poly.entity_id
_entity_poly.type
_entity_poly.pdbx_seq_one_letter_code
_entity_poly.pdbx_strand_id
1 'polypeptide(L)'
;IKCLGGKWSHPPKCISIVSCEKPPKVKNAIILSEKLSYLPGQTARYECNKPFDLFGEVEVTCLNGTWTEPPKCADSKGKCGPPPPIDNGDITSFPLQVYAPGSTVEYKCQAFYALEGQRTITCRDGQWSSPPKCLGKYFNILMDLGKISIIDVLLLLIEFSWINKHLLNADYQILICEEIKLEKKLLFKQKIL
;
A
#
# COMPACT_ATOMS: atom_id res chain seq x y z
N ILE A 1 -3.46 38.65 19.80
CA ILE A 1 -4.55 38.32 20.76
C ILE A 1 -4.29 39.12 22.03
N LYS A 2 -5.27 39.83 22.58
CA LYS A 2 -5.09 40.63 23.82
C LYS A 2 -6.29 40.38 24.75
N CYS A 3 -6.04 40.24 26.05
CA CYS A 3 -7.11 40.15 27.05
C CYS A 3 -7.42 41.57 27.54
N LEU A 4 -8.65 42.04 27.33
CA LEU A 4 -9.11 43.36 27.73
C LEU A 4 -10.35 43.18 28.61
N GLY A 5 -10.28 43.63 29.87
CA GLY A 5 -11.42 43.57 30.79
C GLY A 5 -11.96 42.15 31.05
N GLY A 6 -11.08 41.14 31.06
CA GLY A 6 -11.47 39.74 31.28
C GLY A 6 -12.07 39.02 30.06
N LYS A 7 -12.18 39.69 28.90
CA LYS A 7 -12.56 39.06 27.63
C LYS A 7 -11.43 39.13 26.60
N TRP A 8 -11.25 38.04 25.86
CA TRP A 8 -10.30 37.99 24.77
C TRP A 8 -10.82 38.80 23.57
N SER A 9 -9.94 39.62 22.97
CA SER A 9 -10.26 40.38 21.75
C SER A 9 -10.77 39.49 20.61
N HIS A 10 -10.24 38.27 20.54
CA HIS A 10 -10.68 37.18 19.67
C HIS A 10 -10.41 35.87 20.41
N PRO A 11 -11.30 34.87 20.40
CA PRO A 11 -11.02 33.57 21.00
C PRO A 11 -9.86 32.89 20.25
N PRO A 12 -8.88 32.28 20.95
CA PRO A 12 -7.79 31.57 20.29
C PRO A 12 -8.34 30.39 19.48
N LYS A 13 -7.86 30.24 18.24
CA LYS A 13 -8.11 29.04 17.46
C LYS A 13 -7.12 27.97 17.90
N CYS A 14 -7.63 26.87 18.45
CA CYS A 14 -6.83 25.66 18.64
C CYS A 14 -6.55 25.05 17.26
N ILE A 15 -5.28 24.90 16.92
CA ILE A 15 -4.85 24.15 15.75
C ILE A 15 -4.46 22.76 16.27
N SER A 16 -5.08 21.71 15.72
CA SER A 16 -4.65 20.35 16.02
C SER A 16 -3.29 20.10 15.38
N ILE A 17 -2.29 19.90 16.24
CA ILE A 17 -0.95 19.48 15.83
C ILE A 17 -0.98 17.95 15.79
N VAL A 18 -0.93 17.41 14.58
CA VAL A 18 -0.90 15.97 14.33
C VAL A 18 0.52 15.61 13.95
N SER A 19 1.15 14.75 14.76
CA SER A 19 2.45 14.17 14.43
C SER A 19 2.33 13.15 13.32
N CYS A 20 3.32 13.06 12.44
CA CYS A 20 3.42 11.99 11.47
C CYS A 20 3.95 10.73 12.14
N GLU A 21 3.49 9.57 11.68
CA GLU A 21 4.08 8.28 12.01
C GLU A 21 5.39 8.06 11.22
N LYS A 22 5.78 6.80 11.01
CA LYS A 22 6.95 6.46 10.21
C LYS A 22 6.86 7.04 8.79
N PRO A 23 7.96 7.52 8.22
CA PRO A 23 7.98 8.01 6.85
C PRO A 23 7.64 6.91 5.83
N PRO A 24 7.17 7.28 4.63
CA PRO A 24 6.87 6.31 3.58
C PRO A 24 8.11 5.47 3.20
N LYS A 25 7.94 4.18 2.99
CA LYS A 25 9.04 3.32 2.53
C LYS A 25 9.33 3.59 1.05
N VAL A 26 10.59 3.88 0.75
CA VAL A 26 11.09 4.04 -0.63
C VAL A 26 11.87 2.80 -1.04
N LYS A 27 11.55 2.22 -2.20
CA LYS A 27 12.26 1.04 -2.72
C LYS A 27 13.73 1.38 -2.95
N ASN A 28 14.63 0.47 -2.56
CA ASN A 28 16.08 0.63 -2.64
C ASN A 28 16.64 1.81 -1.82
N ALA A 29 15.92 2.29 -0.82
CA ALA A 29 16.38 3.32 0.11
C ALA A 29 16.36 2.82 1.55
N ILE A 30 17.16 3.47 2.39
CA ILE A 30 17.08 3.41 3.85
C ILE A 30 16.72 4.79 4.40
N ILE A 31 16.05 4.83 5.55
CA ILE A 31 15.79 6.08 6.28
C ILE A 31 16.85 6.19 7.38
N LEU A 32 17.61 7.27 7.37
CA LEU A 32 18.64 7.54 8.36
C LEU A 32 17.97 7.93 9.68
N SER A 33 18.27 7.19 10.74
CA SER A 33 17.77 7.43 12.11
C SER A 33 16.23 7.46 12.20
N GLU A 34 15.56 6.47 11.62
CA GLU A 34 14.09 6.35 11.66
C GLU A 34 13.55 6.40 13.11
N LYS A 35 12.61 7.31 13.36
CA LYS A 35 11.82 7.41 14.60
C LYS A 35 10.42 6.84 14.41
N LEU A 36 9.75 6.52 15.52
CA LEU A 36 8.35 6.06 15.52
C LEU A 36 7.36 7.20 15.20
N SER A 37 7.70 8.45 15.54
CA SER A 37 6.86 9.62 15.29
C SER A 37 7.68 10.89 15.07
N TYR A 38 7.07 11.85 14.36
CA TYR A 38 7.68 13.12 13.96
C TYR A 38 6.68 14.27 14.16
N LEU A 39 7.10 15.33 14.86
CA LEU A 39 6.32 16.55 14.98
C LEU A 39 6.28 17.33 13.66
N PRO A 40 5.26 18.16 13.42
CA PRO A 40 5.23 19.03 12.24
C PRO A 40 6.49 19.89 12.12
N GLY A 41 7.07 19.92 10.93
CA GLY A 41 8.35 20.57 10.63
C GLY A 41 9.59 19.70 10.85
N GLN A 42 9.48 18.54 11.49
CA GLN A 42 10.61 17.59 11.55
C GLN A 42 10.80 16.87 10.22
N THR A 43 12.04 16.53 9.93
CA THR A 43 12.42 15.85 8.68
C THR A 43 12.95 14.44 8.91
N ALA A 44 12.82 13.60 7.88
CA ALA A 44 13.45 12.30 7.78
C ALA A 44 14.28 12.25 6.50
N ARG A 45 15.52 11.77 6.61
CA ARG A 45 16.48 11.75 5.50
C ARG A 45 16.59 10.36 4.89
N TYR A 46 16.52 10.28 3.57
CA TYR A 46 16.69 9.05 2.82
C TYR A 46 18.10 8.91 2.27
N GLU A 47 18.57 7.68 2.18
CA GLU A 47 19.79 7.31 1.47
C GLU A 47 19.48 6.16 0.52
N CYS A 48 19.84 6.33 -0.76
CA CYS A 48 19.70 5.26 -1.75
C CYS A 48 20.82 4.23 -1.55
N ASN A 49 20.43 2.97 -1.49
CA ASN A 49 21.38 1.87 -1.52
C ASN A 49 22.13 1.92 -2.86
N LYS A 50 23.45 1.75 -2.85
CA LYS A 50 24.21 1.61 -4.10
C LYS A 50 23.80 0.33 -4.85
N PRO A 51 23.78 0.34 -6.20
CA PRO A 51 24.27 1.36 -7.13
C PRO A 51 23.23 2.42 -7.53
N PHE A 52 22.12 2.56 -6.81
CA PHE A 52 21.07 3.52 -7.14
C PHE A 52 21.45 4.95 -6.73
N ASP A 53 20.97 5.91 -7.51
CA ASP A 53 21.11 7.35 -7.26
C ASP A 53 19.75 7.98 -6.91
N LEU A 54 19.82 9.09 -6.18
CA LEU A 54 18.66 9.76 -5.59
C LEU A 54 18.10 10.82 -6.54
N PHE A 55 16.79 10.78 -6.76
CA PHE A 55 16.03 11.74 -7.54
C PHE A 55 14.92 12.34 -6.67
N GLY A 56 14.86 13.67 -6.60
CA GLY A 56 13.94 14.42 -5.73
C GLY A 56 14.63 14.98 -4.50
N GLU A 57 13.84 15.38 -3.49
CA GLU A 57 14.38 15.90 -2.23
C GLU A 57 14.88 14.76 -1.34
N VAL A 58 16.11 14.90 -0.82
CA VAL A 58 16.76 13.89 0.03
C VAL A 58 16.06 13.74 1.39
N GLU A 59 15.31 14.76 1.81
CA GLU A 59 14.56 14.80 3.06
C GLU A 59 13.07 14.98 2.79
N VAL A 60 12.25 14.33 3.61
CA VAL A 60 10.81 14.60 3.68
C VAL A 60 10.48 15.34 4.96
N THR A 61 9.50 16.24 4.91
CA THR A 61 9.05 17.04 6.06
C THR A 61 7.66 16.61 6.49
N CYS A 62 7.45 16.47 7.81
CA CYS A 62 6.12 16.22 8.36
C CYS A 62 5.27 17.51 8.32
N LEU A 63 4.17 17.48 7.57
CA LEU A 63 3.15 18.52 7.45
C LEU A 63 1.88 18.06 8.16
N ASN A 64 1.83 18.27 9.47
CA ASN A 64 0.63 18.04 10.30
C ASN A 64 -0.05 16.68 10.06
N GLY A 65 0.71 15.60 10.16
CA GLY A 65 0.24 14.22 9.97
C GLY A 65 0.46 13.68 8.55
N THR A 66 0.88 14.52 7.59
CA THR A 66 1.16 14.12 6.21
C THR A 66 2.62 14.37 5.86
N TRP A 67 3.28 13.42 5.20
CA TRP A 67 4.65 13.62 4.72
C TRP A 67 4.68 14.36 3.37
N THR A 68 5.73 15.15 3.12
CA THR A 68 6.02 15.64 1.75
C THR A 68 6.40 14.48 0.82
N GLU A 69 6.43 14.75 -0.48
CA GLU A 69 6.76 13.75 -1.51
C GLU A 69 8.14 13.14 -1.25
N PRO A 70 8.24 11.81 -1.08
CA PRO A 70 9.52 11.14 -0.85
C PRO A 70 10.38 11.05 -2.12
N PRO A 71 11.72 10.94 -1.97
CA PRO A 71 12.60 10.75 -3.11
C PRO A 71 12.40 9.38 -3.77
N LYS A 72 13.00 9.26 -4.94
CA LYS A 72 13.06 8.04 -5.73
C LYS A 72 14.52 7.61 -5.86
N CYS A 73 14.77 6.33 -5.59
CA CYS A 73 16.08 5.72 -5.87
C CYS A 73 16.00 4.95 -7.19
N ALA A 74 16.86 5.30 -8.15
CA ALA A 74 16.89 4.67 -9.46
C ALA A 74 18.32 4.53 -9.99
N ASP A 75 18.57 3.58 -10.88
CA ASP A 75 19.89 3.35 -11.46
C ASP A 75 20.25 4.52 -12.40
N SER A 76 21.42 5.14 -12.23
CA SER A 76 21.83 6.29 -13.06
C SER A 76 22.07 5.95 -14.53
N LYS A 77 22.24 4.68 -14.88
CA LYS A 77 22.28 4.21 -16.27
C LYS A 77 20.87 3.90 -16.81
N GLY A 78 19.83 4.22 -16.06
CA GLY A 78 18.43 4.01 -16.39
C GLY A 78 18.01 2.54 -16.38
N LYS A 79 18.85 1.64 -15.85
CA LYS A 79 18.61 0.19 -15.86
C LYS A 79 17.69 -0.21 -14.70
N CYS A 80 16.77 -1.13 -14.95
CA CYS A 80 15.92 -1.66 -13.89
C CYS A 80 16.49 -2.96 -13.34
N GLY A 81 16.26 -3.21 -12.04
CA GLY A 81 16.41 -4.55 -11.48
C GLY A 81 15.24 -5.47 -11.86
N PRO A 82 15.09 -6.62 -11.19
CA PRO A 82 13.95 -7.50 -11.39
C PRO A 82 12.60 -6.75 -11.21
N PRO A 83 11.59 -7.07 -12.04
CA PRO A 83 10.22 -6.58 -11.89
C PRO A 83 9.68 -6.81 -10.47
N PRO A 84 8.84 -5.91 -9.94
CA PRO A 84 8.24 -6.11 -8.62
C PRO A 84 7.32 -7.34 -8.60
N PRO A 85 7.32 -8.18 -7.55
CA PRO A 85 6.35 -9.26 -7.43
C PRO A 85 4.95 -8.67 -7.24
N ILE A 86 3.93 -9.41 -7.66
CA ILE A 86 2.52 -9.11 -7.42
C ILE A 86 1.84 -10.28 -6.72
N ASP A 87 0.83 -10.01 -5.90
CA ASP A 87 0.06 -11.07 -5.26
C ASP A 87 -0.74 -11.85 -6.31
N ASN A 88 -0.74 -13.18 -6.21
CA ASN A 88 -1.52 -14.08 -7.08
C ASN A 88 -1.23 -13.92 -8.58
N GLY A 89 -0.02 -13.52 -8.94
CA GLY A 89 0.42 -13.40 -10.32
C GLY A 89 1.93 -13.44 -10.41
N ASP A 90 2.45 -13.60 -11.63
CA ASP A 90 3.88 -13.58 -11.90
C ASP A 90 4.14 -13.05 -13.31
N ILE A 91 5.39 -12.71 -13.60
CA ILE A 91 5.83 -12.39 -14.95
C ILE A 91 5.83 -13.63 -15.85
N THR A 92 5.61 -13.45 -17.15
CA THR A 92 5.58 -14.55 -18.12
C THR A 92 6.97 -15.00 -18.58
N SER A 93 7.99 -14.18 -18.33
CA SER A 93 9.40 -14.43 -18.66
C SER A 93 10.21 -14.79 -17.43
N PHE A 94 11.37 -15.42 -17.60
CA PHE A 94 12.32 -15.55 -16.49
C PHE A 94 12.88 -14.19 -16.06
N PRO A 95 12.93 -13.89 -14.75
CA PRO A 95 13.46 -12.63 -14.26
C PRO A 95 14.96 -12.53 -14.53
N LEU A 96 15.39 -11.40 -15.08
CA LEU A 96 16.81 -11.04 -15.19
C LEU A 96 17.23 -10.20 -13.99
N GLN A 97 18.52 -10.26 -13.65
CA GLN A 97 19.07 -9.41 -12.60
C GLN A 97 19.06 -7.92 -13.01
N VAL A 98 19.16 -7.65 -14.32
CA VAL A 98 19.27 -6.30 -14.88
C VAL A 98 18.51 -6.22 -16.20
N TYR A 99 17.72 -5.17 -16.37
CA TYR A 99 16.97 -4.82 -17.57
C TYR A 99 17.43 -3.46 -18.10
N ALA A 100 17.58 -3.34 -19.43
CA ALA A 100 17.94 -2.09 -20.07
C ALA A 100 16.77 -1.07 -20.02
N PRO A 101 17.05 0.24 -20.09
CA PRO A 101 16.01 1.25 -20.28
C PRO A 101 15.12 0.88 -21.49
N GLY A 102 13.80 1.03 -21.34
CA GLY A 102 12.82 0.68 -22.37
C GLY A 102 12.42 -0.80 -22.40
N SER A 103 13.06 -1.68 -21.62
CA SER A 103 12.63 -3.09 -21.52
C SER A 103 11.20 -3.20 -21.02
N THR A 104 10.47 -4.19 -21.50
CA THR A 104 9.10 -4.48 -21.09
C THR A 104 8.95 -5.91 -20.59
N VAL A 105 8.14 -6.10 -19.55
CA VAL A 105 7.74 -7.45 -19.08
C VAL A 105 6.23 -7.53 -18.95
N GLU A 106 5.68 -8.71 -19.20
CA GLU A 106 4.25 -8.99 -19.12
C GLU A 106 3.93 -9.82 -17.87
N TYR A 107 2.86 -9.46 -17.17
CA TYR A 107 2.34 -10.23 -16.03
C TYR A 107 1.17 -11.11 -16.44
N LYS A 108 1.04 -12.23 -15.73
CA LYS A 108 -0.09 -13.14 -15.80
C LYS A 108 -0.57 -13.47 -14.39
N CYS A 109 -1.87 -13.35 -14.18
CA CYS A 109 -2.49 -13.80 -12.94
C CYS A 109 -2.60 -15.33 -12.88
N GLN A 110 -2.49 -15.87 -11.67
CA GLN A 110 -2.76 -17.26 -11.38
C GLN A 110 -4.22 -17.61 -11.65
N ALA A 111 -4.53 -18.91 -11.67
CA ALA A 111 -5.90 -19.39 -11.87
C ALA A 111 -6.86 -18.76 -10.84
N PHE A 112 -8.08 -18.45 -11.28
CA PHE A 112 -9.14 -17.81 -10.48
C PHE A 112 -8.90 -16.34 -10.12
N TYR A 113 -7.89 -15.68 -10.69
CA TYR A 113 -7.68 -14.23 -10.55
C TYR A 113 -7.84 -13.50 -11.88
N ALA A 114 -8.31 -12.25 -11.82
CA ALA A 114 -8.46 -11.31 -12.94
C ALA A 114 -7.35 -10.28 -12.88
N LEU A 115 -6.74 -9.98 -14.03
CA LEU A 115 -5.78 -8.89 -14.13
C LEU A 115 -6.51 -7.55 -14.22
N GLU A 116 -6.19 -6.65 -13.29
CA GLU A 116 -6.65 -5.27 -13.26
C GLU A 116 -5.46 -4.34 -13.52
N GLY A 117 -5.61 -3.46 -14.51
CA GLY A 117 -4.57 -2.52 -14.95
C GLY A 117 -3.81 -2.97 -16.20
N GLN A 118 -2.65 -2.34 -16.45
CA GLN A 118 -1.86 -2.64 -17.64
C GLN A 118 -1.08 -3.94 -17.44
N ARG A 119 -1.23 -4.87 -18.38
CA ARG A 119 -0.58 -6.18 -18.30
C ARG A 119 0.95 -6.09 -18.39
N THR A 120 1.43 -5.13 -19.17
CA THR A 120 2.86 -4.93 -19.44
C THR A 120 3.36 -3.73 -18.67
N ILE A 121 4.52 -3.86 -18.04
CA ILE A 121 5.24 -2.74 -17.44
C ILE A 121 6.51 -2.43 -18.24
N THR A 122 6.95 -1.18 -18.19
CA THR A 122 8.14 -0.69 -18.91
C THR A 122 9.16 -0.14 -17.92
N CYS A 123 10.43 -0.44 -18.16
CA CYS A 123 11.55 0.16 -17.45
C CYS A 123 11.84 1.56 -18.01
N ARG A 124 11.74 2.60 -17.19
CA ARG A 124 12.07 3.99 -17.55
C ARG A 124 12.86 4.62 -16.41
N ASP A 125 13.99 5.23 -16.73
CA ASP A 125 14.84 5.93 -15.78
C ASP A 125 15.15 5.11 -14.52
N GLY A 126 15.46 3.82 -14.71
CA GLY A 126 15.79 2.89 -13.62
C GLY A 126 14.60 2.42 -12.79
N GLN A 127 13.38 2.75 -13.18
CA GLN A 127 12.14 2.35 -12.50
C GLN A 127 11.16 1.62 -13.42
N TRP A 128 10.47 0.64 -12.86
CA TRP A 128 9.35 -0.02 -13.52
C TRP A 128 8.09 0.84 -13.40
N SER A 129 7.31 0.94 -14.48
CA SER A 129 5.94 1.46 -14.40
C SER A 129 5.06 0.61 -13.47
N SER A 130 3.95 1.18 -12.99
CA SER A 130 3.07 0.54 -12.01
C SER A 130 2.62 -0.85 -12.47
N PRO A 131 2.85 -1.91 -11.66
CA PRO A 131 2.40 -3.27 -12.00
C PRO A 131 0.88 -3.42 -11.86
N PRO A 132 0.27 -4.39 -12.57
CA PRO A 132 -1.15 -4.69 -12.42
C PRO A 132 -1.45 -5.37 -11.09
N LYS A 133 -2.74 -5.46 -10.76
CA LYS A 133 -3.24 -6.23 -9.61
C LYS A 133 -3.95 -7.49 -10.10
N CYS A 134 -3.84 -8.58 -9.34
CA CYS A 134 -4.62 -9.79 -9.58
C CYS A 134 -5.73 -9.90 -8.53
N LEU A 135 -6.97 -9.64 -8.95
CA LEU A 135 -8.14 -9.65 -8.08
C LEU A 135 -8.87 -10.99 -8.16
N GLY A 136 -9.26 -11.53 -7.01
CA GLY A 136 -9.94 -12.82 -6.95
C GLY A 136 -11.27 -12.79 -7.71
N LYS A 137 -11.47 -13.74 -8.62
CA LYS A 137 -12.75 -13.94 -9.32
C LYS A 137 -13.72 -14.83 -8.54
N TYR A 138 -13.39 -15.24 -7.32
CA TYR A 138 -14.16 -16.25 -6.59
C TYR A 138 -15.64 -15.92 -6.52
N PHE A 139 -15.93 -14.66 -6.25
CA PHE A 139 -17.28 -14.14 -6.24
C PHE A 139 -17.96 -14.19 -7.61
N ASN A 140 -17.29 -13.70 -8.66
CA ASN A 140 -17.82 -13.74 -10.04
C ASN A 140 -18.07 -15.18 -10.52
N ILE A 141 -17.19 -16.11 -10.16
CA ILE A 141 -17.34 -17.54 -10.48
C ILE A 141 -18.56 -18.13 -9.75
N LEU A 142 -18.79 -17.76 -8.49
CA LEU A 142 -19.95 -18.23 -7.74
C LEU A 142 -21.26 -17.63 -8.27
N MET A 143 -21.22 -16.38 -8.74
CA MET A 143 -22.34 -15.74 -9.43
C MET A 143 -22.66 -16.45 -10.75
N ASP A 144 -21.64 -16.75 -11.58
CA ASP A 144 -21.79 -17.47 -12.85
C ASP A 144 -22.29 -18.91 -12.67
N LEU A 145 -21.89 -19.57 -11.58
CA LEU A 145 -22.35 -20.92 -11.21
C LEU A 145 -23.69 -20.93 -10.46
N GLY A 146 -24.32 -19.77 -10.23
CA GLY A 146 -25.58 -19.65 -9.48
C GLY A 146 -25.48 -20.06 -8.00
N LYS A 147 -24.28 -20.12 -7.44
CA LYS A 147 -24.00 -20.49 -6.05
C LYS A 147 -24.06 -19.31 -5.08
N ILE A 148 -23.93 -18.09 -5.60
CA ILE A 148 -24.11 -16.82 -4.88
C ILE A 148 -25.02 -15.94 -5.75
N SER A 149 -25.98 -15.25 -5.13
CA SER A 149 -26.85 -14.27 -5.75
C SER A 149 -26.44 -12.85 -5.38
N ILE A 150 -26.94 -11.84 -6.11
CA ILE A 150 -26.69 -10.42 -5.79
C ILE A 150 -27.18 -10.03 -4.38
N ILE A 151 -28.19 -10.73 -3.87
CA ILE A 151 -28.75 -10.52 -2.53
C ILE A 151 -27.74 -10.99 -1.47
N ASP A 152 -27.08 -12.13 -1.67
CA ASP A 152 -26.08 -12.68 -0.73
C ASP A 152 -24.88 -11.74 -0.56
N VAL A 153 -24.46 -11.09 -1.65
CA VAL A 153 -23.43 -10.03 -1.68
C VAL A 153 -23.82 -8.84 -0.84
N LEU A 154 -25.06 -8.37 -1.03
CA LEU A 154 -25.55 -7.18 -0.35
C LEU A 154 -25.68 -7.47 1.13
N LEU A 155 -26.12 -8.67 1.52
CA LEU A 155 -26.14 -9.12 2.90
C LEU A 155 -24.73 -9.16 3.51
N LEU A 156 -23.74 -9.74 2.82
CA LEU A 156 -22.35 -9.73 3.27
C LEU A 156 -21.79 -8.30 3.41
N LEU A 157 -22.05 -7.41 2.46
CA LEU A 157 -21.59 -6.01 2.53
C LEU A 157 -22.27 -5.24 3.66
N ILE A 158 -23.54 -5.52 3.97
CA ILE A 158 -24.25 -4.96 5.12
C ILE A 158 -23.62 -5.46 6.42
N GLU A 159 -23.27 -6.74 6.53
CA GLU A 159 -22.53 -7.29 7.67
C GLU A 159 -21.16 -6.62 7.82
N PHE A 160 -20.36 -6.51 6.75
CA PHE A 160 -19.07 -5.80 6.77
C PHE A 160 -19.21 -4.32 7.13
N SER A 161 -20.26 -3.65 6.69
CA SER A 161 -20.56 -2.26 7.07
C SER A 161 -20.99 -2.15 8.53
N TRP A 162 -21.75 -3.12 9.06
CA TRP A 162 -22.16 -3.17 10.45
C TRP A 162 -20.96 -3.42 11.38
N ILE A 163 -20.08 -4.34 10.97
CA ILE A 163 -18.77 -4.62 11.58
C ILE A 163 -17.92 -3.34 11.61
N ASN A 164 -17.70 -2.68 10.46
CA ASN A 164 -16.90 -1.44 10.39
C ASN A 164 -17.48 -0.27 11.20
N LYS A 165 -18.80 -0.23 11.43
CA LYS A 165 -19.48 0.82 12.20
C LYS A 165 -19.45 0.56 13.72
N HIS A 166 -19.29 -0.69 14.16
CA HIS A 166 -19.28 -1.08 15.58
C HIS A 166 -17.90 -1.49 16.14
N LEU A 167 -16.86 -1.65 15.31
CA LEU A 167 -15.50 -2.04 15.72
C LEU A 167 -14.51 -0.87 15.64
N LEU A 168 -14.53 0.00 16.64
CA LEU A 168 -13.47 0.98 16.96
C LEU A 168 -12.87 0.69 18.36
N ASN A 169 -12.71 -0.59 18.73
CA ASN A 169 -11.98 -0.98 19.94
C ASN A 169 -10.93 -2.04 19.61
N ALA A 170 -9.68 -1.74 19.95
CA ALA A 170 -8.46 -2.44 19.52
C ALA A 170 -8.31 -3.88 20.05
N ASP A 171 -9.07 -4.28 21.07
CA ASP A 171 -8.94 -5.59 21.69
C ASP A 171 -9.60 -6.74 20.89
N TYR A 172 -10.53 -6.44 19.97
CA TYR A 172 -11.22 -7.46 19.17
C TYR A 172 -10.48 -7.86 17.89
N GLN A 173 -9.45 -7.09 17.50
CA GLN A 173 -8.69 -7.28 16.25
C GLN A 173 -7.83 -8.55 16.28
N ILE A 174 -7.47 -9.03 17.48
CA ILE A 174 -6.65 -10.22 17.69
C ILE A 174 -7.49 -11.51 17.58
N LEU A 175 -8.71 -11.54 18.15
CA LEU A 175 -9.59 -12.71 18.07
C LEU A 175 -10.08 -12.99 16.64
N ILE A 176 -10.44 -11.95 15.89
CA ILE A 176 -10.93 -12.10 14.50
C ILE A 176 -9.80 -12.58 13.56
N CYS A 177 -8.54 -12.18 13.81
CA CYS A 177 -7.41 -12.70 13.02
C CYS A 177 -7.21 -14.22 13.24
N GLU A 178 -7.53 -14.76 14.41
CA GLU A 178 -7.44 -16.20 14.67
C GLU A 178 -8.65 -16.97 14.11
N GLU A 179 -9.87 -16.41 14.16
CA GLU A 179 -11.07 -17.02 13.57
C GLU A 179 -11.07 -16.98 12.04
N ILE A 180 -10.70 -15.87 11.39
CA ILE A 180 -10.56 -15.81 9.92
C ILE A 180 -9.45 -16.76 9.43
N LYS A 181 -8.40 -16.97 10.24
CA LYS A 181 -7.34 -17.93 9.95
C LYS A 181 -7.81 -19.38 10.14
N LEU A 182 -8.78 -19.64 11.02
CA LEU A 182 -9.45 -20.93 11.17
C LEU A 182 -10.46 -21.22 10.04
N GLU A 183 -11.29 -20.24 9.65
CA GLU A 183 -12.27 -20.41 8.57
C GLU A 183 -11.60 -20.61 7.20
N LYS A 184 -10.52 -19.87 6.91
CA LYS A 184 -9.69 -20.13 5.72
C LYS A 184 -9.05 -21.52 5.73
N LYS A 185 -8.78 -22.09 6.91
CA LYS A 185 -8.22 -23.45 7.08
C LYS A 185 -9.29 -24.54 6.95
N LEU A 186 -10.53 -24.28 7.37
CA LEU A 186 -11.68 -25.18 7.17
C LEU A 186 -12.13 -25.22 5.70
N LEU A 187 -12.18 -24.06 5.03
CA LEU A 187 -12.47 -23.97 3.59
C LEU A 187 -11.42 -24.67 2.71
N PHE A 188 -10.16 -24.75 3.16
CA PHE A 188 -9.11 -25.51 2.48
C PHE A 188 -9.21 -27.02 2.72
N LYS A 189 -9.74 -27.47 3.87
CA LYS A 189 -9.95 -28.89 4.17
C LYS A 189 -11.17 -29.50 3.48
N GLN A 190 -12.23 -28.72 3.21
CA GLN A 190 -13.40 -29.19 2.46
C GLN A 190 -13.19 -29.29 0.92
N LYS A 191 -11.98 -28.98 0.42
CA LYS A 191 -11.62 -29.08 -1.00
C LYS A 191 -10.60 -30.20 -1.32
N ILE A 192 -10.25 -31.06 -0.35
CA ILE A 192 -9.34 -32.21 -0.55
C ILE A 192 -10.06 -33.56 -0.28
N LEU A 193 -11.38 -33.61 -0.36
CA LEU A 193 -12.16 -34.86 -0.46
C LEU A 193 -13.14 -34.75 -1.63
#